data_AF-A0A0F9M5C5-F1
#
_entry.id   AF-A0A0F9M5C5-F1
#
_cell.length_a   1.000
_cell.length_b   1.000
_cell.length_c   1.000
_cell.angle_alpha   90.00
_cell.angle_beta   90.00
_cell.angle_gamma   90.00
#
_symmetry.space_group_name_H-M   'P 1'
#
loop_
_entity.id
_entity.type
_entity.pdbx_description
1 polymer ?
#
loop_
_entity_poly.entity_id
_entity_poly.type
_entity_poly.pdbx_seq_one_letter_code
_entity_poly.pdbx_strand_id
1 'polypeptide(L)'
;MTKKELIVAMLRRLDHQQEANDLDNDRYSSTHVTFGYAAVYISERFNGKGLDVGINWSALGTVSIAETWKMALDLQHAAGLAELVQYIIDSGGENA
;
A
#
# COMPACT_ATOMS: atom_id res chain seq x y z
N MET A 1 -3.21 -16.99 10.57
CA MET A 1 -2.56 -15.68 10.43
C MET A 1 -3.61 -14.69 9.95
N THR A 2 -3.75 -13.54 10.59
CA THR A 2 -4.72 -12.52 10.19
C THR A 2 -4.32 -11.88 8.85
N LYS A 3 -5.27 -11.26 8.13
CA LYS A 3 -4.97 -10.50 6.90
C LYS A 3 -3.89 -9.45 7.13
N LYS A 4 -3.96 -8.77 8.27
CA LYS A 4 -2.99 -7.78 8.70
C LYS A 4 -1.59 -8.38 8.87
N GLU A 5 -1.47 -9.50 9.57
CA GLU A 5 -0.19 -10.21 9.75
C GLU A 5 0.43 -10.67 8.42
N LEU A 6 -0.40 -11.14 7.47
CA LEU A 6 0.05 -11.52 6.12
C LEU A 6 0.62 -10.31 5.36
N ILE A 7 -0.04 -9.15 5.46
CA ILE A 7 0.43 -7.92 4.82
C ILE A 7 1.69 -7.39 5.49
N VAL A 8 1.80 -7.43 6.81
CA VAL A 8 3.03 -7.10 7.54
C VAL A 8 4.19 -7.99 7.09
N ALA A 9 3.98 -9.30 6.98
CA ALA A 9 5.00 -10.23 6.51
C ALA A 9 5.39 -9.96 5.05
N MET A 10 4.43 -9.64 4.18
CA MET A 10 4.68 -9.27 2.79
C MET A 10 5.53 -7.99 2.71
N LEU A 11 5.16 -6.93 3.44
CA LEU A 11 5.91 -5.67 3.46
C LEU A 11 7.36 -5.87 3.91
N ARG A 12 7.60 -6.68 4.94
CA ARG A 12 8.96 -7.04 5.38
C ARG A 12 9.77 -7.74 4.29
N ARG A 13 9.15 -8.63 3.49
CA ARG A 13 9.82 -9.32 2.37
C ARG A 13 10.16 -8.39 1.21
N LEU A 14 9.41 -7.30 1.06
CA LEU A 14 9.63 -6.26 0.07
C LEU A 14 10.53 -5.11 0.59
N ASP A 15 11.19 -5.31 1.74
CA ASP A 15 12.08 -4.32 2.38
C ASP A 15 11.37 -3.03 2.88
N HIS A 16 10.06 -3.10 3.12
CA HIS A 16 9.25 -2.02 3.72
C HIS A 16 9.12 -2.21 5.24
N GLN A 17 10.26 -2.26 5.94
CA GLN A 17 10.30 -2.63 7.35
C GLN A 17 9.60 -1.63 8.27
N GLN A 18 9.72 -0.33 7.99
CA GLN A 18 9.12 0.72 8.80
C GLN A 18 7.59 0.71 8.68
N GLU A 19 7.07 0.63 7.46
CA GLU A 19 5.64 0.60 7.17
C GLU A 19 4.98 -0.67 7.71
N ALA A 20 5.69 -1.80 7.64
CA ALA A 20 5.28 -3.04 8.28
C ALA A 20 5.17 -2.88 9.79
N ASN A 21 6.16 -2.24 10.45
CA ASN A 21 6.13 -2.00 11.89
C ASN A 21 5.02 -1.01 12.28
N ASP A 22 4.76 0.02 11.47
CA ASP A 22 3.70 0.99 11.72
C ASP A 22 2.31 0.36 11.63
N LEU A 23 2.12 -0.58 10.69
CA LEU A 23 0.91 -1.39 10.62
C LEU A 23 0.81 -2.37 11.80
N ASP A 24 1.88 -3.10 12.11
CA ASP A 24 1.90 -4.16 13.14
C ASP A 24 1.59 -3.61 14.55
N ASN A 25 2.19 -2.49 14.92
CA ASN A 25 2.14 -1.96 16.29
C ASN A 25 0.77 -1.34 16.72
N ASP A 26 -0.26 -1.36 15.86
CA ASP A 26 -1.57 -0.70 16.08
C ASP A 26 -1.49 0.78 16.45
N ARG A 27 -0.29 1.37 16.37
CA ARG A 27 0.01 2.74 16.77
C ARG A 27 -0.64 3.73 15.80
N TYR A 28 -0.82 3.29 14.56
CA TYR A 28 -1.53 4.00 13.53
C TYR A 28 -2.53 3.05 12.89
N SER A 29 -3.79 3.49 12.80
CA SER A 29 -4.85 2.78 12.11
C SER A 29 -4.66 2.67 10.58
N SER A 30 -3.54 3.20 10.09
CA SER A 30 -3.19 3.33 8.69
C SER A 30 -1.68 3.40 8.55
N THR A 31 -1.13 2.70 7.56
CA THR A 31 0.25 2.87 7.09
C THR A 31 0.23 3.30 5.62
N HIS A 32 1.36 3.77 5.10
CA HIS A 32 1.50 4.03 3.68
C HIS A 32 2.92 3.77 3.17
N VAL A 33 3.02 3.23 1.96
CA VAL A 33 4.30 3.03 1.25
C VAL A 33 4.38 4.03 0.11
N THR A 34 5.48 4.79 0.03
CA THR A 34 5.66 5.88 -0.96
C THR A 34 6.55 5.44 -2.11
N PHE A 35 6.11 5.73 -3.33
CA PHE A 35 6.83 5.58 -4.60
C PHE A 35 6.90 6.94 -5.28
N GLY A 36 7.84 7.81 -4.87
CA GLY A 36 7.97 9.16 -5.43
C GLY A 36 6.68 9.97 -5.39
N TYR A 37 5.97 10.05 -6.53
CA TYR A 37 4.70 10.78 -6.69
C TYR A 37 3.43 10.00 -6.33
N ALA A 38 3.55 8.71 -6.03
CA ALA A 38 2.43 7.85 -5.66
C ALA A 38 2.63 7.27 -4.26
N ALA A 39 1.55 6.95 -3.56
CA ALA A 39 1.61 6.24 -2.29
C ALA A 39 0.46 5.25 -2.14
N VAL A 40 0.75 4.07 -1.60
CA VAL A 40 -0.25 3.05 -1.28
C VAL A 40 -0.59 3.17 0.20
N TYR A 41 -1.85 3.45 0.52
CA TYR A 41 -2.38 3.51 1.87
C TYR A 41 -3.05 2.20 2.21
N ILE A 42 -2.74 1.67 3.40
CA ILE A 42 -3.34 0.45 3.93
C ILE A 42 -3.92 0.80 5.30
N SER A 43 -5.23 0.64 5.49
CA SER A 43 -5.91 1.17 6.68
C SER A 43 -7.11 0.34 7.06
N GLU A 44 -7.33 0.19 8.37
CA GLU A 44 -8.54 -0.42 8.92
C GLU A 44 -9.70 0.60 9.07
N ARG A 45 -9.42 1.88 8.84
CA ARG A 45 -10.41 2.98 8.97
C ARG A 45 -11.14 3.31 7.67
N PHE A 46 -10.67 2.84 6.53
CA PHE A 46 -11.40 3.02 5.29
C PHE A 46 -12.75 2.29 5.40
N ASN A 47 -13.84 3.04 5.33
CA ASN A 47 -15.22 2.54 5.33
C ASN A 47 -15.68 1.75 6.58
N GLY A 48 -14.84 1.58 7.61
CA GLY A 48 -15.18 0.95 8.89
C GLY A 48 -15.51 -0.55 8.82
N LYS A 49 -15.12 -1.25 7.75
CA LYS A 49 -15.47 -2.67 7.50
C LYS A 49 -14.29 -3.64 7.54
N GLY A 50 -13.14 -3.20 8.05
CA GLY A 50 -11.90 -3.97 8.07
C GLY A 50 -10.79 -3.28 7.28
N LEU A 51 -9.76 -4.04 6.90
CA LEU A 51 -8.63 -3.52 6.16
C LEU A 51 -9.02 -3.20 4.70
N ASP A 52 -8.58 -2.05 4.22
CA ASP A 52 -8.78 -1.57 2.85
C ASP A 52 -7.45 -1.00 2.32
N VAL A 53 -7.33 -0.91 1.00
CA VAL A 53 -6.14 -0.39 0.31
C VAL A 53 -6.51 0.64 -0.75
N GLY A 54 -5.76 1.72 -0.80
CA GLY A 54 -5.97 2.79 -1.79
C GLY A 54 -4.66 3.36 -2.29
N ILE A 55 -4.70 3.97 -3.47
CA ILE A 55 -3.56 4.67 -4.06
C ILE A 55 -3.87 6.16 -4.06
N ASN A 56 -2.94 6.95 -3.53
CA ASN A 56 -2.92 8.40 -3.68
C ASN A 56 -1.82 8.77 -4.68
N TRP A 57 -2.05 9.84 -5.44
CA TRP A 57 -1.09 10.40 -6.37
C TRP A 57 -1.09 11.92 -6.25
N SER A 58 0.10 12.52 -6.17
CA SER A 58 0.26 13.94 -5.90
C SER A 58 0.73 14.68 -7.15
N ALA A 59 -0.18 14.93 -8.10
CA ALA A 59 0.11 15.89 -9.15
C ALA A 59 -1.11 16.74 -9.53
N LEU A 60 -0.99 18.03 -9.25
CA LEU A 60 -1.88 19.07 -9.72
C LEU A 60 -1.03 20.08 -10.49
N GLY A 61 -1.00 19.97 -11.83
CA GLY A 61 -0.35 20.97 -12.68
C GLY A 61 0.31 20.42 -13.96
N THR A 62 0.97 21.33 -14.69
CA THR A 62 1.77 20.99 -15.88
C THR A 62 3.16 20.51 -15.45
N VAL A 63 3.59 19.36 -15.96
CA VAL A 63 4.90 18.74 -15.70
C VAL A 63 5.64 18.45 -17.00
N SER A 64 6.96 18.29 -16.95
CA SER A 64 7.75 17.92 -18.13
C SER A 64 7.49 16.47 -18.55
N ILE A 65 7.79 16.13 -19.81
CA ILE A 65 7.66 14.74 -20.30
C ILE A 65 8.47 13.76 -19.44
N ALA A 66 9.71 14.12 -19.08
CA ALA A 66 10.57 13.27 -18.25
C ALA A 66 9.97 13.04 -16.85
N GLU A 67 9.34 14.05 -16.26
CA GLU A 67 8.63 13.90 -14.98
C GLU A 67 7.37 13.06 -15.13
N THR A 68 6.58 13.25 -16.20
CA THR A 68 5.42 12.38 -16.50
C THR A 68 5.82 10.91 -16.57
N TRP A 69 6.94 10.59 -17.23
CA TRP A 69 7.44 9.22 -17.28
C TRP A 69 7.79 8.67 -15.91
N LYS A 70 8.45 9.45 -15.05
CA LYS A 70 8.76 9.04 -13.68
C LYS A 70 7.49 8.80 -12.86
N MET A 71 6.53 9.70 -12.96
CA MET A 71 5.23 9.58 -12.29
C MET A 71 4.47 8.32 -12.75
N ALA A 72 4.52 7.99 -14.04
CA ALA A 72 3.89 6.77 -14.55
C ALA A 72 4.54 5.50 -13.98
N LEU A 73 5.88 5.47 -13.86
CA LEU A 73 6.60 4.35 -13.24
C LEU A 73 6.26 4.23 -11.74
N ASP A 74 6.25 5.35 -11.02
CA ASP A 74 5.85 5.43 -9.62
C ASP A 74 4.44 4.89 -9.40
N LEU A 75 3.49 5.28 -10.27
CA LEU A 75 2.12 4.77 -10.26
C LEU A 75 2.04 3.27 -10.56
N GLN A 76 2.84 2.76 -11.49
CA GLN A 76 2.90 1.32 -11.78
C GLN A 76 3.39 0.52 -10.58
N HIS A 77 4.43 0.99 -9.89
CA HIS A 77 4.92 0.34 -8.67
C HIS A 77 3.87 0.37 -7.55
N ALA A 78 3.22 1.52 -7.34
CA ALA A 78 2.14 1.65 -6.37
C ALA A 78 0.96 0.72 -6.69
N ALA A 79 0.57 0.62 -7.97
CA ALA A 79 -0.50 -0.27 -8.42
C ALA A 79 -0.14 -1.74 -8.16
N GLY A 80 1.10 -2.16 -8.45
CA GLY A 80 1.55 -3.53 -8.19
C GLY A 80 1.50 -3.88 -6.70
N LEU A 81 1.94 -2.98 -5.81
CA LEU A 81 1.83 -3.23 -4.37
C LEU A 81 0.37 -3.27 -3.92
N ALA A 82 -0.46 -2.33 -4.38
CA ALA A 82 -1.88 -2.30 -4.01
C ALA A 82 -2.62 -3.57 -4.44
N GLU A 83 -2.32 -4.12 -5.62
CA GLU A 83 -2.88 -5.39 -6.10
C GLU A 83 -2.52 -6.56 -5.17
N LEU A 84 -1.26 -6.65 -4.74
CA LEU A 84 -0.83 -7.70 -3.79
C LEU A 84 -1.55 -7.58 -2.44
N VAL A 85 -1.70 -6.36 -1.93
CA VAL A 85 -2.44 -6.10 -0.68
C VAL A 85 -3.92 -6.46 -0.85
N GLN A 86 -4.55 -6.01 -1.93
CA GLN A 86 -5.95 -6.29 -2.24
C GLN A 86 -6.18 -7.79 -2.38
N TYR A 87 -5.27 -8.51 -3.04
CA TYR A 87 -5.32 -9.96 -3.12
C TYR A 87 -5.34 -10.62 -1.73
N ILE A 88 -4.52 -10.17 -0.78
CA ILE A 88 -4.55 -10.70 0.60
C ILE A 88 -5.88 -10.36 1.30
N ILE A 89 -6.41 -9.15 1.07
CA ILE A 89 -7.70 -8.73 1.62
C ILE A 89 -8.83 -9.62 1.09
N ASP A 90 -8.83 -9.94 -0.20
CA ASP A 90 -9.91 -10.68 -0.88
C ASP A 90 -9.79 -12.19 -0.71
N SER A 91 -8.58 -12.74 -0.77
CA SER A 91 -8.31 -14.19 -0.68
C SER A 91 -8.55 -14.78 0.70
N GLY A 92 -8.81 -13.95 1.71
CA GLY A 92 -9.49 -14.39 2.91
C GLY A 92 -8.69 -15.30 3.85
N GLY A 93 -7.37 -15.47 3.75
CA GLY A 93 -6.58 -16.22 4.76
C GLY A 93 -7.09 -17.64 5.11
N GLU A 94 -8.00 -18.20 4.32
CA GLU A 94 -8.52 -19.55 4.46
C GLU A 94 -7.88 -20.38 3.36
N ASN A 95 -6.92 -21.21 3.78
CA ASN A 95 -6.20 -22.24 3.02
C ASN A 95 -4.97 -21.79 2.20
N ALA A 96 -3.94 -21.31 2.90
CA ALA A 96 -2.55 -21.53 2.52
C ALA A 96 -1.75 -22.02 3.74
#